data_AF-A0A6I7ZIU9-F1
#
_entry.id   AF-A0A6I7ZIU9-F1
#
_cell.length_a   1.000
_cell.length_b   1.000
_cell.length_c   1.000
_cell.angle_alpha   90.00
_cell.angle_beta   90.00
_cell.angle_gamma   90.00
#
_symmetry.space_group_name_H-M   'P 1'
#
loop_
_entity.id
_entity.type
_entity.pdbx_description
1 polymer ?
#
loop_
_entity_poly.entity_id
_entity_poly.type
_entity_poly.pdbx_seq_one_letter_code
_entity_poly.pdbx_strand_id
1 'polypeptide(L)'
;MKLFTVAIINLIGFPLLFFGFISFIPFCFSVKNIVTGRITNEQNKKMVAEASLVSIGTILLLIIIHWKLPELLPKDLRQFLLPGNQYFIAIIGNMTLDIHSILFYSAVIGFVYKLKEVQYGIISKNFFFRKKFLPVIAVSMLCTFLPNLIDLLMKA
;
A
#
# COMPACT_ATOMS: atom_id res chain seq x y z
N MET A 1 -19.80 -10.37 -9.76
CA MET A 1 -19.52 -9.05 -9.13
C MET A 1 -18.52 -9.12 -7.99
N LYS A 2 -18.76 -9.89 -6.91
CA LYS A 2 -17.87 -9.95 -5.73
C LYS A 2 -16.40 -10.26 -6.05
N LEU A 3 -16.13 -11.27 -6.87
CA LEU A 3 -14.77 -11.65 -7.29
C LEU A 3 -14.03 -10.52 -8.02
N PHE A 4 -14.74 -9.79 -8.87
CA PHE A 4 -14.18 -8.68 -9.64
C PHE A 4 -13.84 -7.50 -8.72
N THR A 5 -14.71 -7.16 -7.78
CA THR A 5 -14.45 -6.13 -6.76
C THR A 5 -13.23 -6.48 -5.92
N VAL A 6 -13.13 -7.74 -5.47
CA VAL A 6 -11.98 -8.24 -4.69
C VAL A 6 -10.69 -8.17 -5.52
N ALA A 7 -10.72 -8.55 -6.79
CA ALA A 7 -9.55 -8.47 -7.68
C ALA A 7 -9.05 -7.02 -7.86
N ILE A 8 -9.96 -6.05 -8.00
CA ILE A 8 -9.59 -4.63 -8.09
C ILE A 8 -8.95 -4.15 -6.79
N ILE A 9 -9.56 -4.46 -5.64
CA ILE A 9 -9.03 -4.06 -4.33
C ILE A 9 -7.64 -4.67 -4.13
N ASN A 10 -7.46 -5.96 -4.46
CA ASN A 10 -6.18 -6.65 -4.31
C ASN A 10 -5.12 -6.13 -5.30
N LEU A 11 -5.50 -5.69 -6.50
CA LEU A 11 -4.57 -5.09 -7.46
C LEU A 11 -3.97 -3.77 -6.97
N ILE A 12 -4.68 -3.04 -6.10
CA ILE A 12 -4.23 -1.76 -5.55
C ILE A 12 -3.60 -1.95 -4.16
N GLY A 13 -4.31 -2.63 -3.26
CA GLY A 13 -3.90 -2.80 -1.87
C GLY A 13 -2.67 -3.68 -1.72
N PHE A 14 -2.55 -4.76 -2.50
CA PHE A 14 -1.46 -5.70 -2.35
C PHE A 14 -0.10 -5.09 -2.75
N PRO A 15 0.06 -4.39 -3.89
CA PRO A 15 1.30 -3.68 -4.18
C PRO A 15 1.61 -2.59 -3.15
N LEU A 16 0.61 -1.83 -2.68
CA LEU A 16 0.82 -0.80 -1.66
C LEU A 16 1.40 -1.39 -0.39
N LEU A 17 0.81 -2.46 0.14
CA LEU A 17 1.28 -3.12 1.35
C LEU A 17 2.66 -3.75 1.14
N PHE A 18 2.82 -4.53 0.07
CA PHE A 18 4.07 -5.27 -0.18
C PHE A 18 5.26 -4.34 -0.39
N PHE A 19 5.16 -3.39 -1.32
CA PHE A 19 6.23 -2.41 -1.55
C PHE A 19 6.38 -1.44 -0.41
N GLY A 20 5.28 -1.10 0.26
CA GLY A 20 5.24 -0.26 1.43
C GLY A 20 6.11 -0.80 2.56
N PHE A 21 5.81 -2.02 3.03
CA PHE A 21 6.56 -2.61 4.12
C PHE A 21 8.04 -2.83 3.80
N ILE A 22 8.35 -3.31 2.59
CA ILE A 22 9.75 -3.51 2.17
C ILE A 22 10.54 -2.19 2.15
N SER A 23 9.90 -1.08 1.83
CA SER A 23 10.57 0.20 1.59
C SER A 23 10.50 1.14 2.79
N PHE A 24 9.71 0.83 3.82
CA PHE A 24 9.60 1.64 5.03
C PHE A 24 10.93 1.70 5.82
N ILE A 25 11.59 0.57 6.01
CA ILE A 25 12.90 0.52 6.70
C ILE A 25 13.96 1.35 5.95
N PRO A 26 14.16 1.18 4.62
CA PRO A 26 15.03 2.06 3.82
C PRO A 26 14.69 3.55 3.92
N PHE A 27 13.40 3.90 3.96
CA PHE A 27 12.97 5.28 4.17
C PHE A 27 13.45 5.82 5.52
N CYS A 28 13.21 5.10 6.62
CA CYS A 28 13.66 5.51 7.96
C CYS A 28 15.18 5.71 8.03
N PHE A 29 15.95 4.82 7.42
CA PHE A 29 17.41 4.99 7.32
C PHE A 29 17.80 6.22 6.50
N SER A 30 17.08 6.50 5.40
CA SER A 30 17.34 7.67 4.56
C SER A 30 17.06 8.97 5.31
N VAL A 31 15.95 9.05 6.05
CA VAL A 31 15.64 10.19 6.93
C VAL A 31 16.72 10.37 8.00
N LYS A 32 17.11 9.30 8.69
CA LYS A 32 18.19 9.34 9.69
C LYS A 32 19.49 9.86 9.10
N ASN A 33 19.85 9.42 7.90
CA ASN A 33 21.07 9.84 7.23
C ASN A 33 21.04 11.31 6.79
N ILE A 34 19.86 11.87 6.49
CA ILE A 34 19.70 13.32 6.26
C ILE A 34 19.90 14.09 7.56
N VAL A 35 19.22 13.70 8.63
CA VAL A 35 19.29 14.39 9.93
C VAL A 35 20.71 14.36 10.52
N THR A 36 21.43 13.25 10.34
CA THR A 36 22.82 13.10 10.79
C THR A 36 23.86 13.70 9.84
N GLY A 37 23.44 14.35 8.74
CA GLY A 37 24.35 14.97 7.78
C GLY A 37 25.18 14.00 6.93
N ARG A 38 24.84 12.71 6.93
CA ARG A 38 25.61 11.66 6.22
C ARG A 38 25.31 11.57 4.73
N ILE A 39 24.17 12.10 4.26
CA ILE A 39 23.88 12.22 2.83
C ILE A 39 24.42 13.57 2.33
N THR A 40 25.37 13.52 1.42
CA THR A 40 25.92 14.72 0.74
C THR A 40 25.24 15.00 -0.61
N ASN A 41 24.53 14.01 -1.18
CA ASN A 41 23.85 14.16 -2.46
C ASN A 41 22.52 14.92 -2.31
N GLU A 42 22.46 16.14 -2.84
CA GLU A 42 21.28 17.01 -2.84
C GLU A 42 20.06 16.39 -3.52
N GLN A 43 20.25 15.59 -4.58
CA GLN A 43 19.14 14.92 -5.26
C GLN A 43 18.46 13.90 -4.34
N ASN A 44 19.24 13.15 -3.56
CA ASN A 44 18.73 12.18 -2.59
C ASN A 44 18.03 12.89 -1.43
N LYS A 45 18.57 14.03 -0.95
CA LYS A 45 17.91 14.85 0.08
C LYS A 45 16.54 15.34 -0.39
N LYS A 46 16.47 15.90 -1.60
CA LYS A 46 15.23 16.38 -2.21
C LYS A 46 14.21 15.25 -2.34
N MET A 47 14.63 14.09 -2.82
CA MET A 47 13.75 12.92 -2.96
C MET A 47 13.11 12.51 -1.62
N VAL A 48 13.90 12.39 -0.55
CA VAL A 48 13.40 11.96 0.76
C VAL A 48 12.49 13.04 1.38
N ALA A 49 12.81 14.32 1.19
CA ALA A 49 11.96 15.43 1.63
C ALA A 49 10.61 15.41 0.91
N GLU A 50 10.60 15.26 -0.42
CA GLU A 50 9.36 15.11 -1.19
C GLU A 50 8.58 13.86 -0.79
N ALA A 51 9.26 12.73 -0.59
CA ALA A 51 8.62 11.50 -0.12
C ALA A 51 7.93 11.72 1.23
N SER A 52 8.58 12.42 2.16
CA SER A 52 8.03 12.75 3.48
C SER A 52 6.78 13.63 3.36
N LEU A 53 6.87 14.72 2.59
CA LEU A 53 5.76 15.66 2.40
C LEU A 53 4.55 15.00 1.73
N VAL A 54 4.78 14.26 0.64
CA VAL A 54 3.71 13.53 -0.07
C VAL A 54 3.08 12.47 0.84
N SER A 55 3.88 11.77 1.64
CA SER A 55 3.36 10.77 2.58
C SER A 55 2.48 11.41 3.65
N ILE A 56 2.91 12.52 4.25
CA ILE A 56 2.13 13.26 5.25
C ILE A 56 0.81 13.74 4.62
N GLY A 57 0.87 14.37 3.45
CA GLY A 57 -0.34 14.83 2.74
C GLY A 57 -1.30 13.69 2.41
N THR A 58 -0.77 12.55 1.95
CA THR A 58 -1.57 11.35 1.64
C THR A 58 -2.22 10.77 2.90
N ILE A 59 -1.47 10.66 4.00
CA ILE A 59 -2.00 10.16 5.28
C ILE A 59 -3.08 11.09 5.82
N LEU A 60 -2.88 12.41 5.77
CA LEU A 60 -3.89 13.38 6.18
C LEU A 60 -5.18 13.26 5.36
N LEU A 61 -5.06 13.13 4.03
CA LEU A 61 -6.21 12.89 3.17
C LEU A 61 -6.91 11.57 3.52
N LEU A 62 -6.15 10.49 3.75
CA LEU A 62 -6.71 9.19 4.16
C LEU A 62 -7.41 9.28 5.51
N ILE A 63 -6.88 10.03 6.47
CA ILE A 63 -7.52 10.27 7.77
C ILE A 63 -8.83 11.04 7.58
N ILE A 64 -8.81 12.14 6.80
CA ILE A 64 -10.01 12.96 6.52
C ILE A 64 -11.08 12.09 5.85
N ILE A 65 -10.70 11.31 4.83
CA ILE A 65 -11.61 10.37 4.17
C ILE A 65 -12.13 9.36 5.18
N HIS A 66 -11.27 8.71 5.95
CA HIS A 66 -11.69 7.72 6.96
C HIS A 66 -12.65 8.31 8.00
N TRP A 67 -12.51 9.59 8.35
CA TRP A 67 -13.40 10.29 9.28
C TRP A 67 -14.71 10.77 8.65
N LYS A 68 -14.69 11.15 7.36
CA LYS A 68 -15.86 11.70 6.64
C LYS A 68 -16.70 10.66 5.91
N LEU A 69 -16.08 9.58 5.44
CA LEU A 69 -16.75 8.44 4.79
C LEU A 69 -17.88 7.82 5.64
N PRO A 70 -17.73 7.67 6.98
CA PRO A 70 -18.80 7.15 7.84
C PRO A 70 -20.01 8.09 7.97
N GLU A 71 -19.86 9.40 7.71
CA GLU A 71 -20.99 10.36 7.67
C GLU A 71 -21.78 10.24 6.35
N LEU A 72 -21.12 9.78 5.28
CA LEU A 72 -21.67 9.65 3.94
C LEU A 72 -22.21 8.23 3.63
N LEU A 73 -21.83 7.24 4.44
CA LEU A 73 -22.23 5.84 4.26
C LEU A 73 -23.47 5.48 5.08
N PRO A 74 -24.42 4.71 4.51
CA PRO A 74 -25.50 4.09 5.26
C PRO A 74 -24.98 3.30 6.47
N LYS A 75 -25.73 3.32 7.58
CA LYS A 75 -25.32 2.68 8.86
C LYS A 75 -24.90 1.22 8.70
N ASP A 76 -25.58 0.49 7.82
CA ASP A 76 -25.29 -0.93 7.56
C ASP A 76 -23.94 -1.11 6.87
N LEU A 77 -23.60 -0.28 5.88
CA LEU A 77 -22.30 -0.31 5.19
C LEU A 77 -21.14 0.14 6.09
N ARG A 78 -21.43 1.05 7.04
CA ARG A 78 -20.44 1.57 8.00
C ARG A 78 -19.88 0.46 8.90
N GLN A 79 -20.74 -0.43 9.42
CA GLN A 79 -20.30 -1.54 10.27
C GLN A 79 -19.43 -2.57 9.53
N PHE A 80 -19.64 -2.76 8.22
CA PHE A 80 -18.87 -3.71 7.42
C PHE A 80 -17.54 -3.16 6.91
N LEU A 81 -17.44 -1.86 6.64
CA LEU A 81 -16.27 -1.25 6.01
C LEU A 81 -15.29 -0.61 7.00
N LEU A 82 -15.74 -0.29 8.22
CA LEU A 82 -14.99 0.47 9.21
C LEU A 82 -15.19 -0.15 10.61
N PRO A 83 -14.62 -1.35 10.89
CA PRO A 83 -14.92 -2.12 12.11
C PRO A 83 -14.43 -1.43 13.40
N GLY A 84 -13.61 -0.39 13.28
CA GLY A 84 -13.21 0.48 14.38
C GLY A 84 -12.21 1.55 13.91
N ASN A 85 -12.09 2.65 14.64
CA ASN A 85 -11.24 3.81 14.32
C ASN A 85 -9.73 3.51 14.17
N GLN A 86 -9.28 2.29 14.51
CA GLN A 86 -7.86 1.92 14.61
C GLN A 86 -7.39 0.89 13.56
N TYR A 87 -8.29 0.44 12.67
CA TYR A 87 -7.98 -0.60 11.70
C TYR A 87 -8.45 -0.20 10.29
N PHE A 88 -7.66 -0.60 9.30
CA PHE A 88 -8.02 -0.62 7.89
C PHE A 88 -8.25 -2.07 7.46
N ILE A 89 -9.30 -2.30 6.69
CA ILE A 89 -9.55 -3.62 6.09
C ILE A 89 -8.68 -3.76 4.85
N ALA A 90 -7.72 -4.68 4.88
CA ALA A 90 -7.04 -5.16 3.69
C ALA A 90 -7.67 -6.46 3.23
N ILE A 91 -7.99 -6.56 1.94
CA ILE A 91 -8.40 -7.83 1.36
C ILE A 91 -7.14 -8.46 0.76
N ILE A 92 -6.90 -9.74 1.08
CA ILE A 92 -5.86 -10.56 0.45
C ILE A 92 -6.51 -11.86 0.03
N GLY A 93 -6.65 -12.05 -1.28
CA GLY A 93 -7.43 -13.16 -1.81
C GLY A 93 -8.89 -13.05 -1.40
N ASN A 94 -9.43 -14.09 -0.77
CA ASN A 94 -10.79 -14.08 -0.19
C ASN A 94 -10.81 -13.72 1.32
N MET A 95 -9.65 -13.45 1.94
CA MET A 95 -9.55 -13.09 3.36
C MET A 95 -9.59 -11.57 3.54
N THR A 96 -10.36 -11.12 4.52
CA THR A 96 -10.32 -9.77 5.08
C THR A 96 -9.38 -9.77 6.28
N LEU A 97 -8.34 -8.95 6.24
CA LEU A 97 -7.38 -8.74 7.31
C LEU A 97 -7.57 -7.35 7.89
N ASP A 98 -7.72 -7.27 9.21
CA ASP A 98 -7.69 -5.99 9.91
C ASP A 98 -6.23 -5.58 10.13
N ILE A 99 -5.81 -4.53 9.44
CA ILE A 99 -4.48 -3.95 9.57
C ILE A 99 -4.57 -2.74 10.47
N HIS A 100 -3.82 -2.74 11.57
CA HIS A 100 -3.70 -1.56 12.42
C HIS A 100 -3.29 -0.32 11.62
N SER A 101 -3.94 0.82 11.88
CA SER A 101 -3.70 2.08 11.16
C SER A 101 -2.23 2.51 11.16
N ILE A 102 -1.48 2.25 12.24
CA ILE A 102 -0.04 2.50 12.30
C ILE A 102 0.72 1.73 11.21
N LEU A 103 0.41 0.44 11.02
CA LEU A 103 1.06 -0.39 10.02
C LEU A 103 0.67 0.03 8.61
N PHE A 104 -0.61 0.39 8.40
CA PHE A 104 -1.08 0.90 7.13
C PHE A 104 -0.38 2.22 6.74
N TYR A 105 -0.28 3.19 7.65
CA TYR A 105 0.42 4.45 7.37
C TYR A 105 1.91 4.25 7.12
N SER A 106 2.54 3.31 7.83
CA SER A 106 3.93 2.93 7.58
C SER A 106 4.11 2.35 6.17
N ALA A 107 3.18 1.51 5.71
CA ALA A 107 3.18 0.99 4.35
C ALA A 107 2.98 2.11 3.32
N VAL A 108 2.07 3.06 3.56
CA VAL A 108 1.89 4.23 2.68
C VAL A 108 3.19 5.02 2.53
N ILE A 109 3.87 5.32 3.65
CA ILE A 109 5.16 6.04 3.64
C ILE A 109 6.21 5.29 2.81
N GLY A 110 6.38 4.00 3.08
CA GLY A 110 7.35 3.19 2.33
C GLY A 110 7.00 3.11 0.84
N PHE A 111 5.71 3.04 0.50
CA PHE A 111 5.26 2.93 -0.88
C PHE A 111 5.54 4.23 -1.65
N VAL A 112 5.20 5.38 -1.05
CA VAL A 112 5.52 6.70 -1.61
C VAL A 112 7.03 6.86 -1.80
N TYR A 113 7.83 6.47 -0.80
CA TYR A 113 9.28 6.46 -0.92
C TYR A 113 9.74 5.61 -2.12
N LYS A 114 9.17 4.42 -2.31
CA LYS A 114 9.51 3.53 -3.43
C LYS A 114 9.18 4.14 -4.79
N LEU A 115 8.05 4.81 -4.90
CA LEU A 115 7.66 5.54 -6.12
C LEU A 115 8.62 6.69 -6.40
N LYS A 116 9.07 7.40 -5.36
CA LYS A 116 10.06 8.47 -5.50
C LYS A 116 11.43 7.95 -5.94
N GLU A 117 11.89 6.79 -5.44
CA GLU A 117 13.12 6.14 -5.94
C GLU A 117 13.05 5.86 -7.45
N VAL A 118 11.88 5.45 -7.95
CA VAL A 118 11.65 5.22 -9.38
C VAL A 118 11.54 6.54 -10.17
N GLN A 119 10.89 7.57 -9.60
CA GLN A 119 10.74 8.89 -10.22
C GLN A 119 12.10 9.59 -10.39
N TYR A 120 12.96 9.51 -9.38
CA TYR A 120 14.29 10.13 -9.35
C TYR A 120 15.36 9.29 -10.06
N GLY A 121 15.02 8.12 -10.59
CA GLY A 121 15.94 7.28 -11.35
C GLY A 121 16.94 6.49 -10.51
N ILE A 122 16.77 6.43 -9.18
CA ILE A 122 17.57 5.55 -8.30
C ILE A 122 17.34 4.08 -8.69
N ILE A 123 16.11 3.76 -9.12
CA ILE A 123 15.75 2.46 -9.68
C ILE A 123 15.25 2.66 -11.10
N SER A 124 15.80 1.91 -12.04
CA SER A 124 15.30 1.89 -13.43
C SER A 124 13.82 1.49 -13.48
N LYS A 125 13.00 2.32 -14.16
CA LYS A 125 11.56 2.06 -14.36
C LYS A 125 11.31 0.69 -14.97
N ASN A 126 12.04 0.33 -16.02
CA ASN A 126 11.87 -0.94 -16.73
C ASN A 126 12.17 -2.13 -15.81
N PHE A 127 13.23 -2.01 -15.00
CA PHE A 127 13.58 -3.03 -14.02
C PHE A 127 12.50 -3.13 -12.93
N PHE A 128 12.04 -2.01 -12.38
CA PHE A 128 10.98 -1.98 -11.38
C PHE A 128 9.70 -2.66 -11.89
N PHE A 129 9.21 -2.29 -13.07
CA PHE A 129 7.98 -2.87 -13.60
C PHE A 129 8.11 -4.37 -13.87
N ARG A 130 9.13 -4.78 -14.63
CA ARG A 130 9.27 -6.19 -15.07
C ARG A 130 9.66 -7.14 -13.94
N LYS A 131 10.57 -6.72 -13.05
CA LYS A 131 11.18 -7.63 -12.06
C LYS A 131 10.61 -7.50 -10.66
N LYS A 132 9.89 -6.41 -10.36
CA LYS A 132 9.29 -6.19 -9.03
C LYS A 132 7.77 -6.10 -9.10
N PHE A 133 7.23 -5.16 -9.89
CA PHE A 133 5.80 -4.85 -9.90
C PHE A 133 4.94 -5.98 -10.50
N LEU A 134 5.30 -6.48 -11.69
CA LEU A 134 4.59 -7.57 -12.37
C LEU A 134 4.48 -8.85 -11.52
N PRO A 135 5.57 -9.35 -10.90
CA PRO A 135 5.49 -10.49 -9.99
C PRO A 135 4.52 -10.26 -8.82
N VAL A 136 4.52 -9.06 -8.23
CA VAL A 136 3.61 -8.75 -7.11
C VAL A 136 2.15 -8.72 -7.55
N ILE A 137 1.86 -8.21 -8.75
CA ILE A 137 0.51 -8.30 -9.34
C ILE A 137 0.15 -9.77 -9.60
N ALA A 138 1.04 -10.56 -10.17
CA ALA A 138 0.78 -11.96 -10.46
C ALA A 138 0.45 -12.75 -9.18
N VAL A 139 1.22 -12.54 -8.11
CA VAL A 139 0.94 -13.14 -6.80
C VAL A 139 -0.40 -12.64 -6.24
N SER A 140 -0.68 -11.34 -6.30
CA SER A 140 -1.97 -10.78 -5.87
C SER A 140 -3.16 -11.42 -6.60
N MET A 141 -3.04 -11.61 -7.91
CA MET A 141 -4.06 -12.28 -8.72
C MET A 141 -4.17 -13.77 -8.39
N LEU A 142 -3.05 -14.46 -8.19
CA LEU A 142 -3.06 -15.86 -7.74
C LEU A 142 -3.78 -16.01 -6.40
N CYS A 143 -3.48 -15.15 -5.41
CA CYS A 143 -4.18 -15.15 -4.12
C CYS A 143 -5.69 -14.92 -4.28
N THR A 144 -6.11 -14.16 -5.30
CA THR A 144 -7.52 -13.85 -5.58
C THR A 144 -8.25 -14.98 -6.29
N PHE A 145 -7.65 -15.57 -7.32
CA PHE A 145 -8.34 -16.54 -8.18
C PHE A 145 -8.16 -17.99 -7.73
N LEU A 146 -7.01 -18.34 -7.12
CA LEU A 146 -6.68 -19.72 -6.76
C LEU A 146 -7.71 -20.37 -5.79
N PRO A 147 -8.18 -19.69 -4.72
CA PRO A 147 -9.19 -20.29 -3.83
C PRO A 147 -10.51 -20.59 -4.56
N ASN A 148 -10.92 -19.71 -5.47
CA ASN A 148 -12.15 -19.88 -6.24
C ASN A 148 -12.01 -20.99 -7.30
N LEU A 149 -10.82 -21.17 -7.86
CA LEU A 149 -10.52 -22.28 -8.77
C LEU A 149 -10.57 -23.63 -8.03
N ILE A 150 -9.99 -23.70 -6.82
CA ILE A 150 -10.02 -24.91 -5.98
C ILE A 150 -11.47 -25.26 -5.60
N ASP A 151 -12.27 -24.29 -5.17
CA ASP A 151 -13.67 -24.52 -4.81
C ASP A 151 -14.50 -25.00 -6.02
N LEU A 152 -14.21 -24.51 -7.23
CA LEU A 152 -14.84 -25.00 -8.45
C LEU A 152 -14.45 -26.46 -8.75
N LEU A 153 -13.16 -26.80 -8.60
CA LEU A 153 -12.64 -28.15 -8.83
C LEU A 153 -13.12 -29.17 -7.78
N MET A 154 -13.37 -28.75 -6.55
CA MET A 154 -13.88 -29.61 -5.48
C MET A 154 -15.40 -29.84 -5.56
N LYS A 155 -16.12 -29.00 -6.31
CA LYS A 155 -17.57 -29.11 -6.54
C LYS A 155 -17.94 -29.85 -7.84
N ALA A 156 -16.96 -30.08 -8.72
CA ALA A 156 -17.09 -30.84 -9.96
C ALA A 156 -16.73 -32.32 -9.73
#